data_AF-A0A2G8L9V3-F1
#
_entry.id   AF-A0A2G8L9V3-F1
#
_cell.length_a   1.000
_cell.length_b   1.000
_cell.length_c   1.000
_cell.angle_alpha   90.00
_cell.angle_beta   90.00
_cell.angle_gamma   90.00
#
_symmetry.space_group_name_H-M   'P 1'
#
loop_
_entity.id
_entity.type
_entity.pdbx_description
1 polymer ?
#
loop_
_entity_poly.entity_id
_entity_poly.type
_entity_poly.pdbx_seq_one_letter_code
_entity_poly.pdbx_strand_id
1 'polypeptide(L)'
;MIASRSKYQETFAPRFNVSPQENINNVHELLFSNDHAYVFFPWTYGDIHTHIRSQRKLKEPQAARLFRQIVSAVSHCHRSGIILRDLKLRKFVFANPEQTHLVLDNLEDAHFSPTLRM
;
A
#
# COMPACT_ATOMS: atom_id res chain seq x y z
N MET A 1 -0.73 12.48 -1.72
CA MET A 1 0.76 12.63 -1.73
C MET A 1 1.14 13.73 -2.71
N ILE A 2 2.24 14.46 -2.49
CA ILE A 2 2.73 15.52 -3.39
C ILE A 2 4.17 15.26 -3.80
N ALA A 3 4.50 15.50 -5.07
CA ALA A 3 5.86 15.48 -5.59
C ALA A 3 6.08 16.64 -6.55
N SER A 4 7.35 16.93 -6.87
CA SER A 4 7.65 17.83 -8.00
C SER A 4 7.19 17.18 -9.31
N ARG A 5 6.62 18.00 -10.21
CA ARG A 5 6.17 17.55 -11.53
C ARG A 5 7.28 16.93 -12.38
N SER A 6 8.54 17.33 -12.20
CA SER A 6 9.66 16.72 -12.93
C SER A 6 10.10 15.37 -12.36
N LYS A 7 9.75 15.05 -11.11
CA LYS A 7 10.25 13.87 -10.38
C LYS A 7 9.17 12.89 -9.94
N TYR A 8 7.89 13.16 -10.24
CA TYR A 8 6.79 12.33 -9.73
C TYR A 8 6.86 10.88 -10.21
N GLN A 9 7.31 10.63 -11.44
CA GLN A 9 7.46 9.27 -11.97
C GLN A 9 8.48 8.46 -11.17
N GLU A 10 9.61 9.05 -10.80
CA GLU A 10 10.62 8.42 -9.95
C GLU A 10 10.10 8.23 -8.52
N THR A 11 9.48 9.29 -7.97
CA THR A 11 8.98 9.32 -6.58
C THR A 11 7.90 8.27 -6.35
N PHE A 12 7.06 8.01 -7.36
CA PHE A 12 5.97 7.04 -7.29
C PHE A 12 6.20 5.81 -8.18
N ALA A 13 7.43 5.59 -8.66
CA ALA A 13 7.75 4.51 -9.60
C ALA A 13 7.24 3.13 -9.14
N PRO A 14 7.41 2.71 -7.86
CA PRO A 14 6.87 1.44 -7.42
C PRO A 14 5.35 1.34 -7.62
N ARG A 15 4.58 2.41 -7.35
CA ARG A 15 3.12 2.39 -7.49
C ARG A 15 2.68 2.23 -8.94
N PHE A 16 3.34 2.91 -9.87
CA PHE A 16 2.96 2.86 -11.28
C PHE A 16 3.33 1.53 -11.95
N ASN A 17 4.19 0.73 -11.32
CA ASN A 17 4.58 -0.60 -11.81
C ASN A 17 3.77 -1.75 -11.18
N VAL A 18 2.84 -1.45 -10.27
CA VAL A 18 1.87 -2.43 -9.74
C VAL A 18 0.58 -2.34 -10.53
N SER A 19 0.13 -3.44 -11.12
CA SER A 19 -1.23 -3.48 -11.68
C SER A 19 -2.25 -3.38 -10.55
N PRO A 20 -3.43 -2.76 -10.77
CA PRO A 20 -4.45 -2.65 -9.75
C PRO A 20 -4.79 -4.00 -9.09
N GLN A 21 -4.87 -4.01 -7.76
CA GLN A 21 -5.17 -5.21 -6.97
C GLN A 21 -5.94 -4.84 -5.70
N GLU A 22 -6.76 -5.77 -5.21
CA GLU A 22 -7.73 -5.56 -4.14
C GLU A 22 -7.11 -5.15 -2.78
N ASN A 23 -5.89 -5.60 -2.48
CA ASN A 23 -5.12 -5.34 -1.26
C ASN A 23 -3.98 -4.34 -1.49
N ILE A 24 -4.01 -3.57 -2.58
CA ILE A 24 -3.10 -2.45 -2.85
C ILE A 24 -3.94 -1.17 -2.88
N ASN A 25 -3.48 -0.10 -2.23
CA ASN A 25 -4.17 1.18 -2.32
C ASN A 25 -3.90 1.83 -3.68
N ASN A 26 -4.84 1.63 -4.60
CA ASN A 26 -4.72 2.08 -5.98
C ASN A 26 -4.84 3.60 -6.07
N VAL A 27 -4.06 4.20 -6.96
CA VAL A 27 -4.17 5.64 -7.25
C VAL A 27 -5.56 5.90 -7.84
N HIS A 28 -6.31 6.79 -7.20
CA HIS A 28 -7.63 7.22 -7.69
C HIS A 28 -7.48 8.28 -8.78
N GLU A 29 -6.62 9.27 -8.54
CA GLU A 29 -6.45 10.40 -9.45
C GLU A 29 -5.05 11.01 -9.35
N LEU A 30 -4.54 11.52 -10.47
CA LEU A 30 -3.29 12.26 -10.58
C LEU A 30 -3.57 13.63 -11.19
N LEU A 31 -3.34 14.69 -10.41
CA LEU A 31 -3.49 16.07 -10.86
C LEU A 31 -2.13 16.76 -10.97
N PHE A 32 -2.02 17.67 -11.93
CA PHE A 32 -0.80 18.43 -12.16
C PHE A 32 -1.07 19.92 -12.01
N SER A 33 -0.17 20.62 -11.32
CA SER A 33 0.00 22.07 -11.44
C SER A 33 1.26 22.38 -12.26
N ASN A 34 1.73 23.62 -12.26
CA ASN A 34 2.95 24.00 -12.97
C ASN A 34 4.17 23.23 -12.43
N ASP A 35 4.32 23.16 -11.10
CA ASP A 35 5.52 22.60 -10.47
C ASP A 35 5.26 21.32 -9.65
N HIS A 36 4.00 20.93 -9.46
CA HIS A 36 3.63 19.81 -8.59
C HIS A 36 2.76 18.76 -9.28
N ALA A 37 2.90 17.52 -8.81
CA ALA A 37 2.01 16.41 -9.07
C ALA A 37 1.33 15.99 -7.75
N TYR A 38 0.01 15.85 -7.77
CA TYR A 38 -0.83 15.48 -6.63
C TYR A 38 -1.43 14.11 -6.90
N VAL A 39 -1.13 13.15 -6.02
CA VAL A 39 -1.68 11.79 -6.09
C VAL A 39 -2.76 11.63 -5.03
N PHE A 40 -3.97 11.32 -5.47
CA PHE A 40 -5.12 11.08 -4.62
C PHE A 40 -5.38 9.58 -4.48
N PHE A 41 -5.79 9.20 -3.27
CA PHE A 41 -6.12 7.83 -2.91
C PHE A 41 -7.52 7.80 -2.28
N PRO A 42 -8.20 6.65 -2.33
CA PRO A 42 -9.41 6.42 -1.56
C PRO A 42 -9.22 6.72 -0.06
N TRP A 43 -10.29 7.14 0.59
CA TRP A 43 -10.31 7.33 2.04
C TRP A 43 -10.05 6.01 2.78
N THR A 44 -9.45 6.10 3.97
CA THR A 44 -9.06 4.94 4.78
C THR A 44 -9.54 5.07 6.23
N TYR A 45 -9.68 3.94 6.92
CA TYR A 45 -10.28 3.81 8.26
C TYR A 45 -9.24 3.41 9.33
N GLY A 46 -8.05 3.99 9.22
CA GLY A 46 -6.91 3.78 10.14
C GLY A 46 -6.04 2.58 9.79
N ASP A 47 -4.89 2.47 10.47
CA ASP A 47 -3.89 1.42 10.25
C ASP A 47 -4.06 0.21 11.20
N ILE A 48 -3.65 -0.98 10.73
CA ILE A 48 -3.76 -2.21 11.52
C ILE A 48 -2.89 -2.19 12.80
N HIS A 49 -1.77 -1.45 12.82
CA HIS A 49 -0.96 -1.35 14.03
C HIS A 49 -1.72 -0.63 15.16
N THR A 50 -2.41 0.48 14.84
CA THR A 50 -3.27 1.19 15.80
C THR A 50 -4.47 0.34 16.21
N HIS A 51 -5.09 -0.39 15.28
CA HIS A 51 -6.19 -1.32 15.58
C HIS A 51 -5.77 -2.46 16.53
N ILE A 52 -4.61 -3.10 16.30
CA ILE A 52 -4.12 -4.14 17.21
C ILE A 52 -3.79 -3.57 18.58
N ARG A 53 -3.21 -2.37 18.64
CA ARG A 53 -2.88 -1.70 19.91
C ARG A 53 -4.12 -1.43 20.75
N SER A 54 -5.25 -1.03 20.14
CA SER A 54 -6.50 -0.79 20.86
C SER A 54 -7.16 -2.08 21.34
N GLN A 55 -7.06 -3.17 20.56
CA GLN A 55 -7.62 -4.49 20.91
C GLN A 55 -6.69 -5.33 21.83
N ARG A 56 -5.45 -4.89 22.05
CA ARG A 56 -4.32 -5.63 22.65
C ARG A 56 -3.85 -6.86 21.85
N LYS A 57 -4.77 -7.70 21.39
CA LYS A 57 -4.50 -8.85 20.52
C LYS A 57 -5.71 -9.19 19.67
N LEU A 58 -5.47 -9.80 18.51
CA LEU A 58 -6.52 -10.35 17.66
C LEU A 58 -6.79 -11.82 17.99
N LYS A 59 -8.03 -12.27 17.79
CA LYS A 59 -8.33 -13.71 17.81
C LYS A 59 -7.78 -14.35 16.53
N GLU A 60 -7.29 -15.58 16.63
CA GLU A 60 -6.69 -16.32 15.51
C GLU A 60 -7.51 -16.28 14.19
N PRO A 61 -8.85 -16.46 14.19
CA PRO A 61 -9.62 -16.40 12.95
C PRO A 61 -9.56 -15.02 12.26
N GLN A 62 -9.53 -13.95 13.04
CA GLN A 62 -9.43 -12.58 12.52
C GLN A 62 -8.00 -12.28 12.08
N ALA A 63 -7.01 -12.66 12.88
CA ALA A 63 -5.59 -12.53 12.55
C ALA A 63 -5.27 -13.24 11.23
N ALA A 64 -5.72 -14.48 11.06
CA ALA A 64 -5.52 -15.25 9.84
C ALA A 64 -6.18 -14.60 8.61
N ARG A 65 -7.37 -14.01 8.76
CA ARG A 65 -8.04 -13.28 7.66
C ARG A 65 -7.25 -12.06 7.21
N LEU A 66 -6.86 -11.20 8.15
CA LEU A 66 -6.11 -9.97 7.87
C LEU A 66 -4.69 -10.29 7.35
N PHE A 67 -4.04 -11.30 7.93
CA PHE A 67 -2.72 -11.73 7.49
C PHE A 67 -2.72 -12.28 6.06
N ARG A 68 -3.78 -13.00 5.64
CA ARG A 68 -3.93 -13.43 4.25
C ARG A 68 -3.97 -12.25 3.27
N GLN A 69 -4.64 -11.16 3.63
CA GLN A 69 -4.68 -9.94 2.80
C GLN A 69 -3.30 -9.26 2.72
N ILE A 70 -2.58 -9.22 3.85
CA ILE A 70 -1.18 -8.74 3.88
C ILE A 70 -0.31 -9.57 2.93
N VAL A 71 -0.37 -10.91 3.03
CA VAL A 71 0.40 -11.81 2.16
C VAL A 71 0.01 -11.65 0.70
N SER A 72 -1.28 -11.47 0.40
CA SER A 72 -1.79 -11.22 -0.95
C SER A 72 -1.17 -9.96 -1.56
N ALA A 73 -1.17 -8.84 -0.82
CA ALA A 73 -0.54 -7.59 -1.25
C ALA A 73 0.97 -7.74 -1.49
N VAL A 74 1.68 -8.37 -0.56
CA VAL A 74 3.14 -8.59 -0.67
C VAL A 74 3.47 -9.49 -1.85
N SER A 75 2.74 -10.58 -2.02
CA SER A 75 2.90 -11.51 -3.14
C SER A 75 2.68 -10.81 -4.48
N HIS A 76 1.69 -9.91 -4.55
CA HIS A 76 1.44 -9.10 -5.72
C HIS A 76 2.60 -8.14 -6.03
N CYS A 77 3.10 -7.41 -5.02
CA CYS A 77 4.28 -6.57 -5.18
C CYS A 77 5.50 -7.37 -5.69
N HIS A 78 5.75 -8.55 -5.14
CA HIS A 78 6.87 -9.39 -5.57
C HIS A 78 6.73 -9.85 -7.02
N ARG A 79 5.53 -10.26 -7.47
CA ARG A 79 5.26 -10.59 -8.88
C ARG A 79 5.46 -9.39 -9.82
N SER A 80 5.23 -8.18 -9.33
CA SER A 80 5.50 -6.93 -10.04
C SER A 80 6.96 -6.46 -9.94
N GLY A 81 7.88 -7.26 -9.36
CA GLY A 81 9.29 -6.89 -9.22
C GLY A 81 9.56 -5.82 -8.16
N ILE A 82 8.67 -5.67 -7.17
CA ILE A 82 8.77 -4.65 -6.14
C ILE A 82 9.17 -5.26 -4.81
N ILE A 83 10.28 -4.78 -4.26
CA ILE A 83 10.82 -5.16 -2.96
C ILE A 83 10.41 -4.08 -1.95
N LEU A 84 9.59 -4.44 -0.97
CA LEU A 84 9.02 -3.48 -0.02
C LEU A 84 10.03 -2.91 1.01
N ARG A 85 11.11 -3.66 1.28
CA ARG A 85 12.27 -3.35 2.16
C ARG A 85 12.00 -3.04 3.64
N ASP A 86 10.84 -2.50 3.98
CA ASP A 86 10.43 -2.16 5.34
C ASP A 86 8.99 -2.62 5.55
N LEU A 87 8.80 -3.91 5.80
CA LEU A 87 7.49 -4.51 6.06
C LEU A 87 7.10 -4.32 7.52
N LYS A 88 6.09 -3.50 7.75
CA LYS A 88 5.53 -3.23 9.08
C LYS A 88 4.02 -3.03 9.00
N LEU A 89 3.34 -3.34 10.11
CA LEU A 89 1.89 -3.24 10.24
C LEU A 89 1.33 -1.87 9.87
N ARG A 90 2.04 -0.77 10.18
CA ARG A 90 1.61 0.61 9.84
C ARG A 90 1.47 0.88 8.34
N LYS A 91 2.02 0.04 7.46
CA LYS A 91 1.87 0.20 6.01
C LYS A 91 0.52 -0.31 5.49
N PHE A 92 -0.26 -1.00 6.31
CA PHE A 92 -1.56 -1.56 5.93
C PHE A 92 -2.68 -0.80 6.63
N VAL A 93 -3.66 -0.35 5.84
CA VAL A 93 -4.79 0.46 6.30
C VAL A 93 -6.10 -0.20 5.92
N PHE A 94 -7.15 0.09 6.68
CA PHE A 94 -8.49 -0.41 6.38
C PHE A 94 -9.14 0.41 5.28
N ALA A 95 -9.64 -0.26 4.25
CA ALA A 95 -10.39 0.36 3.15
C ALA A 95 -11.89 0.47 3.45
N ASN A 96 -12.36 -0.14 4.55
CA ASN A 96 -13.76 -0.10 4.98
C ASN A 96 -13.91 0.18 6.49
N PRO A 97 -15.05 0.76 6.92
CA PRO A 97 -15.28 1.09 8.32
C PRO A 97 -15.41 -0.13 9.23
N GLU A 98 -15.78 -1.30 8.69
CA GLU A 98 -15.86 -2.55 9.45
C GLU A 98 -14.49 -3.09 9.85
N GLN A 99 -13.40 -2.50 9.34
CA GLN A 99 -12.02 -2.91 9.59
C GLN A 99 -11.77 -4.38 9.27
N THR A 100 -12.29 -4.81 8.11
CA THR A 100 -12.18 -6.19 7.61
C THR A 100 -11.38 -6.31 6.32
N HIS A 101 -11.16 -5.20 5.62
CA HIS A 101 -10.44 -5.16 4.35
C HIS A 101 -9.19 -4.28 4.44
N LEU A 102 -8.02 -4.87 4.25
CA LEU A 102 -6.73 -4.19 4.26
C LEU A 102 -6.21 -3.93 2.85
N VAL A 103 -5.60 -2.76 2.71
CA VAL A 103 -4.79 -2.39 1.56
C VAL A 103 -3.39 -1.96 2.01
N LEU A 104 -2.37 -2.30 1.23
CA LEU A 104 -1.04 -1.75 1.37
C LEU A 104 -1.06 -0.30 0.89
N ASP A 105 -0.89 0.63 1.84
CA ASP A 105 -1.00 2.05 1.56
C ASP A 105 0.34 2.67 1.18
N ASN A 106 1.45 2.36 1.87
CA ASN A 106 2.73 3.06 1.68
C ASN A 106 3.77 2.22 0.90
N LEU A 107 4.25 2.76 -0.22
CA LEU A 107 5.31 2.21 -1.08
C LEU A 107 6.56 3.12 -1.21
N GLU A 108 6.71 4.16 -0.38
CA GLU A 108 7.77 5.18 -0.50
C GLU A 108 9.20 4.60 -0.37
N ASP A 109 9.38 3.55 0.43
CA ASP A 109 10.68 2.87 0.60
C ASP A 109 10.84 1.66 -0.33
N ALA A 110 9.87 1.38 -1.19
CA ALA A 110 9.92 0.20 -2.03
C ALA A 110 10.94 0.40 -3.16
N HIS A 111 11.66 -0.66 -3.51
CA HIS A 111 12.59 -0.68 -4.61
C HIS A 111 12.03 -1.52 -5.75
N PHE A 112 11.99 -0.96 -6.95
CA PHE A 112 11.67 -1.70 -8.16
C PHE A 112 12.93 -2.38 -8.69
N SER A 113 12.88 -3.71 -8.80
CA SER A 113 13.92 -4.56 -9.39
C SER A 113 13.30 -5.45 -10.47
N PRO A 114 13.52 -5.14 -11.77
CA PRO A 114 12.92 -5.90 -12.87
C PRO A 114 13.46 -7.33 -12.99
N THR A 115 14.60 -7.65 -12.36
CA THR A 115 15.26 -8.98 -12.40
C THR A 115 14.58 -10.01 -11.48
N LEU A 116 13.64 -9.58 -10.64
CA LEU A 116 13.00 -10.40 -9.59
C LEU A 116 11.57 -10.85 -9.97
N ARG A 117 11.35 -11.20 -11.24
CA ARG A 117 10.11 -11.88 -11.65
C ARG A 117 10.19 -13.34 -11.20
N MET A 118 9.68 -13.63 -10.00
CA MET A 118 9.42 -15.00 -9.52
C MET A 118 8.15 -15.57 -10.15
#